data_AF-A0A7W8G9U2-F1
#
_entry.id   AF-A0A7W8G9U2-F1
#
_cell.length_a   1.000
_cell.length_b   1.000
_cell.length_c   1.000
_cell.angle_alpha   90.00
_cell.angle_beta   90.00
_cell.angle_gamma   90.00
#
_symmetry.space_group_name_H-M   'P 1'
#
loop_
_entity.id
_entity.type
_entity.pdbx_description
1 polymer ?
#
loop_
_entity_poly.entity_id
_entity_poly.type
_entity_poly.pdbx_seq_one_letter_code
_entity_poly.pdbx_strand_id
1 'polypeptide(L)'
;MKKLASLSLSFLLLLFLASCSAYGFFWGQFAEDDVDERSPSMKNLGTLDLSSQKLQVSSTYSFLVFTDSHFGSEREELDEGAFLAWLDDWFKKYSEGEDKDLTKIPRFAVNLGDTADGGKEEQFKEYLRFEEKIRALAGKYLSFENEPSSAFKVYSILGNHDLYHKGQSHFMELIYPHTSSYILNIDADSKDSWPGFSYYFLDSANGSLGTKQLADFKKKAGDDPRPKIAFSHYPIYAGGSDMFMLIQNTLERNTILTYFAKSNVRQVYEGHAHSDYGFDFEKFREDVIGSLRFTHRAEKQCAIVTVNEVSQQVHTEIVKFN
;
A
#
# COMPACT_ATOMS: atom_id res chain seq x y z
N MET A 1 -40.06 40.75 -20.38
CA MET A 1 -38.95 40.94 -19.43
C MET A 1 -38.81 39.83 -18.38
N LYS A 2 -39.88 39.35 -17.72
CA LYS A 2 -39.79 38.29 -16.70
C LYS A 2 -39.24 36.92 -17.18
N LYS A 3 -39.48 36.53 -18.45
CA LYS A 3 -38.98 35.25 -19.02
C LYS A 3 -37.48 35.26 -19.35
N LEU A 4 -36.90 36.42 -19.66
CA LEU A 4 -35.46 36.56 -19.93
C LEU A 4 -34.63 36.48 -18.65
N ALA A 5 -35.14 37.05 -17.55
CA ALA A 5 -34.49 36.96 -16.23
C ALA A 5 -34.46 35.51 -15.67
N SER A 6 -35.48 34.70 -15.96
CA SER A 6 -35.53 33.29 -15.57
C SER A 6 -34.53 32.43 -16.35
N LEU A 7 -34.32 32.69 -17.63
CA LEU A 7 -33.36 31.94 -18.45
C LEU A 7 -31.91 32.26 -18.06
N SER A 8 -31.62 33.53 -17.76
CA SER A 8 -30.28 33.95 -17.31
C SER A 8 -29.91 33.39 -15.94
N LEU A 9 -30.88 33.24 -15.01
CA LEU A 9 -30.64 32.67 -13.69
C LEU A 9 -30.36 31.16 -13.77
N SER A 10 -31.10 30.41 -14.59
CA SER A 10 -30.84 28.98 -14.83
C SER A 10 -29.51 28.73 -15.52
N PHE A 11 -29.10 29.61 -16.44
CA PHE A 11 -27.80 29.51 -17.12
C PHE A 11 -26.63 29.83 -16.17
N LEU A 12 -26.76 30.82 -15.28
CA LEU A 12 -25.79 31.10 -14.22
C LEU A 12 -25.70 29.96 -13.19
N LEU A 13 -26.81 29.31 -12.86
CA LEU A 13 -26.83 28.14 -11.97
C LEU A 13 -26.14 26.93 -12.61
N LEU A 14 -26.39 26.69 -13.90
CA LEU A 14 -25.70 25.66 -14.69
C LEU A 14 -24.21 25.96 -14.85
N LEU A 15 -23.81 27.22 -15.03
CA LEU A 15 -22.41 27.62 -15.02
C LEU A 15 -21.77 27.50 -13.63
N PHE A 16 -22.52 27.66 -12.54
CA PHE A 16 -22.03 27.39 -11.18
C PHE A 16 -21.80 25.89 -10.99
N LEU A 17 -22.76 25.05 -11.41
CA LEU A 17 -22.68 23.60 -11.35
C LEU A 17 -21.66 23.00 -12.34
N ALA A 18 -21.38 23.67 -13.46
CA ALA A 18 -20.38 23.28 -14.46
C ALA A 18 -19.01 23.94 -14.25
N SER A 19 -18.92 24.98 -13.41
CA SER A 19 -17.64 25.44 -12.88
C SER A 19 -17.13 24.42 -11.88
N CYS A 20 -15.81 24.30 -11.73
CA CYS A 20 -15.13 23.36 -10.84
C CYS A 20 -15.46 23.51 -9.32
N SER A 21 -16.61 24.08 -8.96
CA SER A 21 -17.13 24.14 -7.60
C SER A 21 -17.79 22.83 -7.15
N ALA A 22 -18.21 21.95 -8.06
CA ALA A 22 -18.56 20.57 -7.71
C ALA A 22 -17.33 19.76 -7.25
N TYR A 23 -16.14 20.10 -7.76
CA TYR A 23 -14.87 19.68 -7.18
C TYR A 23 -14.70 20.27 -5.77
N GLY A 24 -15.12 21.51 -5.51
CA GLY A 24 -15.07 22.14 -4.19
C GLY A 24 -15.86 21.41 -3.10
N PHE A 25 -16.99 20.77 -3.44
CA PHE A 25 -17.74 19.91 -2.51
C PHE A 25 -17.01 18.59 -2.22
N PHE A 26 -16.34 18.03 -3.24
CA PHE A 26 -15.44 16.88 -3.11
C PHE A 26 -14.26 17.24 -2.20
N TRP A 27 -13.60 18.39 -2.44
CA TRP A 27 -12.57 18.96 -1.57
C TRP A 27 -13.08 19.20 -0.15
N GLY A 28 -14.34 19.61 0.06
CA GLY A 28 -14.93 19.75 1.39
C GLY A 28 -14.96 18.45 2.22
N GLN A 29 -14.86 17.28 1.59
CA GLN A 29 -14.67 15.99 2.29
C GLN A 29 -13.20 15.68 2.61
N PHE A 30 -12.25 16.38 1.99
CA PHE A 30 -10.79 16.27 2.21
C PHE A 30 -10.17 17.50 2.90
N ALA A 31 -10.92 18.60 3.03
CA ALA A 31 -10.40 19.98 3.13
C ALA A 31 -9.61 20.30 4.41
N GLU A 32 -9.58 19.41 5.38
CA GLU A 32 -8.89 19.67 6.64
C GLU A 32 -7.53 18.98 6.75
N ASP A 33 -7.17 18.04 5.87
CA ASP A 33 -6.05 17.12 6.12
C ASP A 33 -4.97 17.15 5.02
N ASP A 34 -4.01 18.07 5.17
CA ASP A 34 -2.79 18.15 4.36
C ASP A 34 -1.78 17.06 4.78
N VAL A 35 -1.17 16.40 3.79
CA VAL A 35 -0.09 15.42 4.01
C VAL A 35 1.08 16.03 4.78
N ASP A 36 1.38 17.32 4.58
CA ASP A 36 2.44 18.01 5.31
C ASP A 36 2.13 18.21 6.80
N GLU A 37 0.87 18.09 7.22
CA GLU A 37 0.48 18.13 8.63
C GLU A 37 0.53 16.75 9.29
N ARG A 38 0.02 15.71 8.61
CA ARG A 38 -0.05 14.35 9.16
C ARG A 38 1.23 13.52 8.98
N SER A 39 2.04 13.83 7.97
CA SER A 39 3.28 13.14 7.62
C SER A 39 4.49 14.11 7.51
N PRO A 40 4.80 14.90 8.55
CA PRO A 40 5.95 15.81 8.50
C PRO A 40 7.30 15.09 8.54
N SER A 41 7.35 13.86 9.05
CA SER A 41 8.53 12.99 9.06
C SER A 41 8.11 11.54 9.19
N MET A 42 8.77 10.65 8.45
CA MET A 42 8.51 9.22 8.49
C MET A 42 8.93 8.62 9.83
N LYS A 43 8.00 7.95 10.51
CA LYS A 43 8.26 7.26 11.77
C LYS A 43 9.19 6.05 11.53
N ASN A 44 10.24 5.90 12.33
CA ASN A 44 11.07 4.69 12.26
C ASN A 44 10.46 3.62 13.18
N LEU A 45 10.02 2.49 12.61
CA LEU A 45 9.46 1.37 13.36
C LEU A 45 10.54 0.42 13.91
N GLY A 46 11.80 0.66 13.56
CA GLY A 46 12.95 -0.18 13.94
C GLY A 46 13.23 -1.29 12.93
N THR A 47 13.83 -2.36 13.44
CA THR A 47 14.11 -3.57 12.67
C THR A 47 13.07 -4.63 13.01
N LEU A 48 12.46 -5.24 11.99
CA LEU A 48 11.63 -6.42 12.15
C LEU A 48 12.53 -7.64 12.31
N ASP A 49 12.46 -8.26 13.50
CA ASP A 49 13.13 -9.52 13.76
C ASP A 49 12.27 -10.69 13.24
N LEU A 50 12.70 -11.24 12.11
CA LEU A 50 12.07 -12.38 11.50
C LEU A 50 12.47 -13.72 12.17
N SER A 51 13.53 -13.76 12.98
CA SER A 51 14.08 -15.01 13.54
C SER A 51 13.16 -15.77 14.49
N SER A 52 12.14 -15.08 15.04
CA SER A 52 11.09 -15.67 15.90
C SER A 52 10.14 -16.63 15.16
N GLN A 53 10.16 -16.62 13.83
CA GLN A 53 9.34 -17.50 12.99
C GLN A 53 10.11 -18.80 12.70
N LYS A 54 9.47 -19.97 12.84
CA LYS A 54 10.12 -21.29 12.64
C LYS A 54 10.51 -21.61 11.19
N LEU A 55 10.35 -20.67 10.27
CA LEU A 55 10.90 -20.81 8.92
C LEU A 55 12.42 -20.67 9.01
N GLN A 56 13.17 -21.65 8.51
CA GLN A 56 14.63 -21.61 8.56
C GLN A 56 15.15 -20.27 8.02
N VAL A 57 16.04 -19.69 8.79
CA VAL A 57 16.83 -18.49 8.49
C VAL A 57 17.41 -18.65 7.09
N SER A 58 16.90 -17.82 6.19
CA SER A 58 17.09 -17.89 4.76
C SER A 58 17.27 -16.46 4.32
N SER A 59 18.37 -16.17 3.62
CA SER A 59 18.58 -14.89 2.95
C SER A 59 17.53 -14.58 1.87
N THR A 60 16.48 -15.37 1.77
CA THR A 60 15.31 -15.15 0.92
C THR A 60 14.04 -15.32 1.73
N TYR A 61 13.14 -14.35 1.65
CA TYR A 61 11.83 -14.39 2.29
C TYR A 61 10.77 -13.83 1.36
N SER A 62 9.51 -14.15 1.63
CA SER A 62 8.38 -13.52 0.95
C SER A 62 7.49 -12.71 1.89
N PHE A 63 6.75 -11.77 1.30
CA PHE A 63 5.63 -11.08 1.94
C PHE A 63 4.46 -10.94 0.96
N LEU A 64 3.27 -10.80 1.52
CA LEU A 64 2.03 -10.60 0.77
C LEU A 64 1.82 -9.09 0.56
N VAL A 65 1.35 -8.69 -0.62
CA VAL A 65 0.91 -7.31 -0.90
C VAL A 65 -0.51 -7.34 -1.44
N PHE A 66 -1.38 -6.53 -0.89
CA PHE A 66 -2.73 -6.31 -1.38
C PHE A 66 -3.14 -4.85 -1.18
N THR A 67 -4.24 -4.42 -1.78
CA THR A 67 -4.70 -3.03 -1.74
C THR A 67 -6.18 -2.93 -2.09
N ASP A 68 -6.78 -1.75 -1.88
CA ASP A 68 -8.10 -1.41 -2.39
C ASP A 68 -9.15 -2.43 -1.92
N SER A 69 -9.14 -2.69 -0.61
CA SER A 69 -10.08 -3.61 0.04
C SER A 69 -11.46 -2.98 0.24
N HIS A 70 -11.52 -1.64 0.32
CA HIS A 70 -12.72 -0.82 0.29
C HIS A 70 -13.85 -1.33 1.20
N PHE A 71 -13.53 -1.60 2.47
CA PHE A 71 -14.52 -2.07 3.44
C PHE A 71 -15.68 -1.09 3.59
N GLY A 72 -16.89 -1.63 3.64
CA GLY A 72 -18.15 -0.89 3.59
C GLY A 72 -18.53 -0.27 2.25
N SER A 73 -17.91 -0.66 1.14
CA SER A 73 -18.40 -0.27 -0.19
C SER A 73 -19.70 -0.98 -0.55
N GLU A 74 -20.62 -0.24 -1.19
CA GLU A 74 -21.90 -0.76 -1.71
C GLU A 74 -21.80 -1.24 -3.17
N ARG A 75 -20.66 -1.00 -3.85
CA ARG A 75 -20.52 -1.27 -5.29
C ARG A 75 -20.34 -2.75 -5.60
N GLU A 76 -19.53 -3.45 -4.81
CA GLU A 76 -19.20 -4.86 -4.95
C GLU A 76 -18.77 -5.37 -3.57
N GLU A 77 -19.18 -6.57 -3.17
CA GLU A 77 -18.71 -7.17 -1.92
C GLU A 77 -17.31 -7.78 -2.11
N LEU A 78 -16.42 -7.58 -1.13
CA LEU A 78 -15.17 -8.31 -1.07
C LEU A 78 -15.47 -9.78 -0.78
N ASP A 79 -15.06 -10.68 -1.67
CA ASP A 79 -15.12 -12.11 -1.40
C ASP A 79 -13.94 -12.52 -0.51
N GLU A 80 -14.07 -12.24 0.79
CA GLU A 80 -13.08 -12.64 1.79
C GLU A 80 -12.86 -14.16 1.79
N GLY A 81 -13.90 -14.94 1.48
CA GLY A 81 -13.85 -16.40 1.49
C GLY A 81 -12.92 -16.93 0.41
N ALA A 82 -13.09 -16.46 -0.83
CA ALA A 82 -12.23 -16.82 -1.96
C ALA A 82 -10.77 -16.44 -1.69
N PHE A 83 -10.52 -15.22 -1.21
CA PHE A 83 -9.16 -14.78 -0.88
C PHE A 83 -8.51 -15.63 0.23
N LEU A 84 -9.24 -15.88 1.32
CA LEU A 84 -8.71 -16.66 2.44
C LEU A 84 -8.49 -18.14 2.06
N ALA A 85 -9.35 -18.71 1.21
CA ALA A 85 -9.18 -20.07 0.68
C ALA A 85 -7.93 -20.16 -0.20
N TRP A 86 -7.76 -19.20 -1.11
CA TRP A 86 -6.55 -19.11 -1.92
C TRP A 86 -5.28 -18.98 -1.06
N LEU A 87 -5.31 -18.12 -0.05
CA LEU A 87 -4.16 -17.91 0.82
C LEU A 87 -3.84 -19.17 1.63
N ASP A 88 -4.85 -19.92 2.08
CA ASP A 88 -4.68 -21.21 2.79
C ASP A 88 -4.02 -22.24 1.86
N ASP A 89 -4.50 -22.35 0.63
CA ASP A 89 -3.92 -23.23 -0.39
C ASP A 89 -2.47 -22.85 -0.71
N TRP A 90 -2.16 -21.55 -0.78
CA TRP A 90 -0.80 -21.07 -0.97
C TRP A 90 0.12 -21.51 0.17
N PHE A 91 -0.28 -21.23 1.42
CA PHE A 91 0.48 -21.64 2.60
C PHE A 91 0.67 -23.16 2.64
N LYS A 92 -0.39 -23.93 2.40
CA LYS A 92 -0.36 -25.39 2.41
C LYS A 92 0.61 -25.93 1.36
N LYS A 93 0.50 -25.46 0.11
CA LYS A 93 1.35 -25.89 -1.01
C LYS A 93 2.85 -25.75 -0.68
N TYR A 94 3.24 -24.65 -0.06
CA TYR A 94 4.66 -24.34 0.18
C TYR A 94 5.18 -24.74 1.56
N SER A 95 4.31 -25.11 2.50
CA SER A 95 4.70 -25.52 3.87
C SER A 95 5.08 -27.00 3.98
N GLU A 96 4.46 -27.86 3.17
CA GLU A 96 4.62 -29.31 3.23
C GLU A 96 4.50 -29.97 1.84
N GLY A 97 4.97 -31.21 1.71
CA GLY A 97 4.85 -31.98 0.46
C GLY A 97 5.98 -31.75 -0.56
N GLU A 98 5.71 -32.12 -1.82
CA GLU A 98 6.69 -32.12 -2.92
C GLU A 98 7.04 -30.72 -3.43
N ASP A 99 6.09 -29.78 -3.35
CA ASP A 99 6.25 -28.36 -3.75
C ASP A 99 6.79 -27.47 -2.61
N LYS A 100 7.24 -28.07 -1.50
CA LYS A 100 7.66 -27.33 -0.31
C LYS A 100 8.78 -26.33 -0.65
N ASP A 101 8.48 -25.05 -0.50
CA ASP A 101 9.43 -23.94 -0.62
C ASP A 101 9.10 -22.88 0.42
N LEU A 102 9.80 -22.94 1.56
CA LEU A 102 9.57 -22.01 2.68
C LEU A 102 9.86 -20.55 2.31
N THR A 103 10.64 -20.29 1.24
CA THR A 103 10.92 -18.92 0.79
C THR A 103 9.69 -18.26 0.17
N LYS A 104 8.71 -19.05 -0.29
CA LYS A 104 7.43 -18.59 -0.86
C LYS A 104 6.35 -18.34 0.20
N ILE A 105 6.60 -18.70 1.46
CA ILE A 105 5.66 -18.45 2.55
C ILE A 105 5.76 -16.98 2.99
N PRO A 106 4.66 -16.19 2.93
CA PRO A 106 4.66 -14.82 3.41
C PRO A 106 4.96 -14.75 4.91
N ARG A 107 5.90 -13.88 5.31
CA ARG A 107 6.30 -13.66 6.71
C ARG A 107 5.62 -12.47 7.37
N PHE A 108 5.07 -11.58 6.54
CA PHE A 108 4.22 -10.44 6.88
C PHE A 108 3.39 -10.08 5.64
N ALA A 109 2.49 -9.11 5.78
CA ALA A 109 1.76 -8.55 4.64
C ALA A 109 1.84 -7.02 4.62
N VAL A 110 1.50 -6.45 3.46
CA VAL A 110 1.39 -5.02 3.23
C VAL A 110 0.03 -4.72 2.59
N ASN A 111 -0.69 -3.74 3.15
CA ASN A 111 -1.88 -3.16 2.55
C ASN A 111 -1.54 -1.75 2.00
N LEU A 112 -1.67 -1.55 0.68
CA LEU A 112 -1.29 -0.29 0.02
C LEU A 112 -2.37 0.80 0.12
N GLY A 113 -3.32 0.68 1.04
CA GLY A 113 -4.35 1.70 1.27
C GLY A 113 -5.65 1.44 0.54
N ASP A 114 -6.57 2.39 0.70
CA ASP A 114 -8.00 2.24 0.40
C ASP A 114 -8.58 1.03 1.15
N THR A 115 -8.35 1.10 2.46
CA THR A 115 -8.79 0.10 3.42
C THR A 115 -10.29 0.21 3.63
N ALA A 116 -10.78 1.41 3.88
CA ALA A 116 -12.19 1.75 4.04
C ALA A 116 -12.66 2.53 2.80
N ASP A 117 -13.86 2.22 2.29
CA ASP A 117 -14.44 2.91 1.12
C ASP A 117 -14.86 4.35 1.45
N GLY A 118 -15.16 4.62 2.72
CA GLY A 118 -15.68 5.90 3.20
C GLY A 118 -14.93 6.49 4.39
N GLY A 119 -13.80 5.92 4.81
CA GLY A 119 -13.05 6.39 5.98
C GLY A 119 -13.81 6.36 7.32
N LYS A 120 -14.89 5.58 7.44
CA LYS A 120 -15.67 5.48 8.68
C LYS A 120 -15.04 4.50 9.65
N GLU A 121 -15.16 4.77 10.95
CA GLU A 121 -14.61 3.91 12.01
C GLU A 121 -15.08 2.45 11.89
N GLU A 122 -16.37 2.23 11.60
CA GLU A 122 -16.93 0.89 11.44
C GLU A 122 -16.25 0.11 10.32
N GLN A 123 -15.92 0.77 9.20
CA GLN A 123 -15.26 0.16 8.03
C GLN A 123 -13.85 -0.31 8.39
N PHE A 124 -13.09 0.49 9.15
CA PHE A 124 -11.80 0.07 9.68
C PHE A 124 -11.93 -1.10 10.66
N LYS A 125 -12.99 -1.14 11.48
CA LYS A 125 -13.27 -2.30 12.35
C LYS A 125 -13.63 -3.56 11.56
N GLU A 126 -14.27 -3.44 10.39
CA GLU A 126 -14.49 -4.60 9.51
C GLU A 126 -13.19 -5.12 8.93
N TYR A 127 -12.33 -4.21 8.45
CA TYR A 127 -11.00 -4.55 7.99
C TYR A 127 -10.17 -5.24 9.07
N LEU A 128 -10.21 -4.79 10.32
CA LEU A 128 -9.50 -5.45 11.42
C LEU A 128 -9.95 -6.90 11.63
N ARG A 129 -11.26 -7.18 11.49
CA ARG A 129 -11.78 -8.56 11.57
C ARG A 129 -11.29 -9.41 10.40
N PHE A 130 -11.15 -8.83 9.21
CA PHE A 130 -10.55 -9.50 8.06
C PHE A 130 -9.05 -9.76 8.28
N GLU A 131 -8.32 -8.77 8.78
CA GLU A 131 -6.90 -8.90 9.13
C GLU A 131 -6.68 -9.99 10.18
N GLU A 132 -7.54 -10.08 11.20
CA GLU A 132 -7.50 -11.17 12.20
C GLU A 132 -7.59 -12.55 11.55
N LYS A 133 -8.40 -12.73 10.49
CA LYS A 133 -8.48 -14.00 9.74
C LYS A 133 -7.18 -14.29 9.00
N ILE A 134 -6.55 -13.28 8.37
CA ILE A 134 -5.24 -13.41 7.72
C ILE A 134 -4.18 -13.83 8.75
N ARG A 135 -4.12 -13.14 9.89
CA ARG A 135 -3.14 -13.44 10.96
C ARG A 135 -3.36 -14.83 11.55
N ALA A 136 -4.62 -15.21 11.78
CA ALA A 136 -4.96 -16.55 12.28
C ALA A 136 -4.52 -17.64 11.28
N LEU A 137 -4.72 -17.40 9.98
CA LEU A 137 -4.30 -18.31 8.93
C LEU A 137 -2.77 -18.44 8.89
N ALA A 138 -2.05 -17.33 8.82
CA ALA A 138 -0.59 -17.31 8.84
C ALA A 138 -0.02 -18.01 10.10
N GLY A 139 -0.66 -17.81 11.26
CA GLY A 139 -0.29 -18.45 12.52
C GLY A 139 -0.34 -19.97 12.50
N LYS A 140 -1.21 -20.59 11.68
CA LYS A 140 -1.24 -22.05 11.51
C LYS A 140 0.04 -22.59 10.87
N TYR A 141 0.66 -21.82 9.99
CA TYR A 141 1.78 -22.26 9.15
C TYR A 141 3.14 -21.75 9.62
N LEU A 142 3.19 -20.55 10.20
CA LEU A 142 4.44 -19.92 10.62
C LEU A 142 4.95 -20.36 12.00
N SER A 143 4.09 -20.99 12.81
CA SER A 143 4.39 -21.48 14.17
C SER A 143 5.43 -20.63 14.91
N PHE A 144 5.00 -19.53 15.53
CA PHE A 144 5.93 -18.63 16.22
C PHE A 144 6.42 -19.26 17.55
N GLU A 145 7.71 -19.18 17.84
CA GLU A 145 8.23 -19.63 19.13
C GLU A 145 7.82 -18.67 20.24
N ASN A 146 7.03 -19.16 21.19
CA ASN A 146 6.60 -18.40 22.38
C ASN A 146 5.83 -17.10 22.11
N GLU A 147 5.29 -16.91 20.91
CA GLU A 147 4.57 -15.69 20.51
C GLU A 147 3.14 -16.01 20.05
N PRO A 148 2.15 -15.15 20.36
CA PRO A 148 0.78 -15.28 19.88
C PRO A 148 0.66 -15.08 18.35
N SER A 149 -0.47 -15.51 17.76
CA SER A 149 -0.79 -15.33 16.33
C SER A 149 -0.76 -13.87 15.85
N SER A 150 -0.73 -12.89 16.75
CA SER A 150 -0.53 -11.47 16.47
C SER A 150 0.91 -11.10 16.05
N ALA A 151 1.82 -12.08 15.96
CA ALA A 151 3.17 -11.92 15.45
C ALA A 151 3.23 -11.69 13.93
N PHE A 152 2.27 -12.21 13.15
CA PHE A 152 2.12 -11.83 11.74
C PHE A 152 1.55 -10.42 11.66
N LYS A 153 2.28 -9.49 11.03
CA LYS A 153 1.88 -8.09 10.90
C LYS A 153 1.38 -7.79 9.49
N VAL A 154 0.34 -6.96 9.39
CA VAL A 154 -0.04 -6.29 8.14
C VAL A 154 0.32 -4.81 8.26
N TYR A 155 1.33 -4.40 7.50
CA TYR A 155 1.79 -3.02 7.43
C TYR A 155 0.91 -2.25 6.45
N SER A 156 0.15 -1.28 6.93
CA SER A 156 -0.80 -0.54 6.09
C SER A 156 -0.35 0.90 5.85
N ILE A 157 -0.73 1.47 4.71
CA ILE A 157 -0.65 2.91 4.42
C ILE A 157 -2.05 3.46 4.13
N LEU A 158 -2.19 4.79 4.12
CA LEU A 158 -3.45 5.45 3.76
C LEU A 158 -3.64 5.48 2.24
N GLY A 159 -4.86 5.17 1.79
CA GLY A 159 -5.35 5.58 0.47
C GLY A 159 -6.28 6.79 0.55
N ASN A 160 -6.73 7.31 -0.60
CA ASN A 160 -7.58 8.51 -0.62
C ASN A 160 -8.95 8.27 0.02
N HIS A 161 -9.53 7.08 -0.10
CA HIS A 161 -10.81 6.76 0.51
C HIS A 161 -10.72 6.69 2.05
N ASP A 162 -9.54 6.36 2.58
CA ASP A 162 -9.28 6.34 4.02
C ASP A 162 -9.30 7.75 4.64
N LEU A 163 -9.14 8.81 3.85
CA LEU A 163 -9.18 10.21 4.32
C LEU A 163 -10.62 10.74 4.49
N TYR A 164 -11.60 10.10 3.87
CA TYR A 164 -12.98 10.55 3.92
C TYR A 164 -13.52 10.61 5.34
N HIS A 165 -14.39 11.59 5.61
CA HIS A 165 -15.02 11.78 6.91
C HIS A 165 -14.03 11.86 8.09
N LYS A 166 -12.83 12.43 7.86
CA LYS A 166 -11.72 12.49 8.83
C LYS A 166 -11.16 11.10 9.21
N GLY A 167 -11.30 10.14 8.31
CA GLY A 167 -10.96 8.74 8.52
C GLY A 167 -9.50 8.50 8.89
N GLN A 168 -8.59 9.43 8.56
CA GLN A 168 -7.20 9.36 9.00
C GLN A 168 -7.05 9.21 10.53
N SER A 169 -7.92 9.82 11.33
CA SER A 169 -7.83 9.73 12.79
C SER A 169 -8.15 8.32 13.25
N HIS A 170 -9.22 7.73 12.70
CA HIS A 170 -9.59 6.34 12.94
C HIS A 170 -8.53 5.38 12.42
N PHE A 171 -7.96 5.62 11.24
CA PHE A 171 -6.87 4.82 10.70
C PHE A 171 -5.66 4.83 11.64
N MET A 172 -5.20 6.01 12.07
CA MET A 172 -4.05 6.12 12.98
C MET A 172 -4.34 5.54 14.36
N GLU A 173 -5.59 5.56 14.83
CA GLU A 173 -5.99 4.93 16.08
C GLU A 173 -6.05 3.40 15.98
N LEU A 174 -6.64 2.86 14.90
CA LEU A 174 -7.05 1.46 14.81
C LEU A 174 -6.09 0.59 14.00
N ILE A 175 -5.54 1.13 12.91
CA ILE A 175 -4.82 0.35 11.90
C ILE A 175 -3.32 0.41 12.15
N TYR A 176 -2.69 -0.77 12.24
CA TYR A 176 -1.24 -0.88 12.40
C TYR A 176 -0.52 -0.33 11.14
N PRO A 177 0.52 0.50 11.26
CA PRO A 177 1.32 0.78 12.47
C PRO A 177 0.98 2.07 13.24
N HIS A 178 -0.26 2.55 13.15
CA HIS A 178 -0.75 3.75 13.85
C HIS A 178 0.01 5.03 13.41
N THR A 179 0.30 5.12 12.13
CA THR A 179 0.93 6.27 11.46
C THR A 179 0.73 6.14 9.95
N SER A 180 0.78 7.25 9.21
CA SER A 180 0.57 7.21 7.76
C SER A 180 1.85 7.03 6.93
N SER A 181 3.02 7.34 7.50
CA SER A 181 4.30 7.22 6.81
C SER A 181 5.41 6.73 7.73
N TYR A 182 6.17 5.74 7.30
CA TYR A 182 7.14 5.08 8.16
C TYR A 182 8.23 4.33 7.42
N ILE A 183 9.27 3.96 8.17
CA ILE A 183 10.36 3.10 7.72
C ILE A 183 10.40 1.86 8.60
N LEU A 184 10.58 0.71 7.97
CA LEU A 184 10.89 -0.56 8.62
C LEU A 184 12.18 -1.11 8.01
N ASN A 185 13.06 -1.70 8.82
CA ASN A 185 14.22 -2.43 8.31
C ASN A 185 14.03 -3.92 8.53
N ILE A 186 14.59 -4.72 7.64
CA ILE A 186 14.79 -6.15 7.84
C ILE A 186 16.29 -6.36 7.70
N ASP A 187 16.95 -6.73 8.79
CA ASP A 187 18.39 -7.00 8.78
C ASP A 187 18.64 -8.35 8.10
N ALA A 188 19.76 -8.44 7.39
CA ALA A 188 20.11 -9.67 6.71
C ALA A 188 20.38 -10.79 7.72
N ASP A 189 19.96 -11.99 7.36
CA ASP A 189 20.17 -13.19 8.17
C ASP A 189 21.67 -13.58 8.29
N SER A 190 22.51 -13.12 7.35
CA SER A 190 23.98 -13.32 7.36
C SER A 190 24.73 -12.14 7.95
N LYS A 191 25.46 -12.37 9.05
CA LYS A 191 26.30 -11.35 9.72
C LYS A 191 27.50 -10.90 8.88
N ASP A 192 27.87 -11.65 7.85
CA ASP A 192 29.12 -11.46 7.10
C ASP A 192 28.94 -10.75 5.75
N SER A 193 27.71 -10.41 5.35
CA SER A 193 27.48 -9.67 4.10
C SER A 193 26.12 -8.97 4.06
N TRP A 194 26.18 -7.64 3.98
CA TRP A 194 25.08 -6.71 3.68
C TRP A 194 24.07 -6.41 4.82
N PRO A 195 23.67 -5.13 5.05
CA PRO A 195 22.82 -4.74 6.19
C PRO A 195 21.32 -5.06 6.03
N GLY A 196 20.93 -5.90 5.06
CA GLY A 196 19.52 -6.21 4.77
C GLY A 196 18.82 -5.18 3.88
N PHE A 197 17.51 -5.05 4.02
CA PHE A 197 16.63 -4.17 3.22
C PHE A 197 15.94 -3.12 4.10
N SER A 198 15.68 -1.95 3.51
CA SER A 198 14.83 -0.93 4.11
C SER A 198 13.51 -0.79 3.34
N TYR A 199 12.43 -0.63 4.09
CA TYR A 199 11.07 -0.56 3.57
C TYR A 199 10.52 0.82 3.88
N TYR A 200 10.20 1.60 2.85
CA TYR A 200 9.71 2.98 2.96
C TYR A 200 8.23 3.03 2.60
N PHE A 201 7.41 3.38 3.57
CA PHE A 201 5.96 3.48 3.43
C PHE A 201 5.59 4.95 3.35
N LEU A 202 5.15 5.38 2.16
CA LEU A 202 4.88 6.77 1.82
C LEU A 202 3.38 7.04 1.89
N ASP A 203 3.00 8.11 2.58
CA ASP A 203 1.65 8.64 2.58
C ASP A 203 1.42 9.45 1.31
N SER A 204 0.67 8.90 0.37
CA SER A 204 0.33 9.58 -0.88
C SER A 204 -1.15 9.92 -0.97
N ALA A 205 -1.91 9.80 0.12
CA ALA A 205 -3.37 9.72 0.09
C ALA A 205 -4.10 10.98 -0.45
N ASN A 206 -3.43 12.13 -0.49
CA ASN A 206 -3.95 13.33 -1.18
C ASN A 206 -3.58 13.40 -2.68
N GLY A 207 -3.01 12.34 -3.27
CA GLY A 207 -2.39 12.40 -4.59
C GLY A 207 -1.09 13.22 -4.62
N SER A 208 -0.42 13.33 -3.46
CA SER A 208 0.84 14.05 -3.24
C SER A 208 1.55 13.48 -2.01
N LEU A 209 2.88 13.55 -1.96
CA LEU A 209 3.68 13.23 -0.78
C LEU A 209 3.84 14.44 0.13
N GLY A 210 3.68 15.67 -0.39
CA GLY A 210 3.94 16.89 0.35
C GLY A 210 5.41 17.24 0.42
N THR A 211 5.69 18.48 0.80
CA THR A 211 7.06 19.00 0.82
C THR A 211 7.91 18.43 1.94
N LYS A 212 7.31 18.20 3.11
CA LYS A 212 8.01 17.75 4.32
C LYS A 212 8.34 16.26 4.25
N GLN A 213 7.37 15.41 3.91
CA GLN A 213 7.61 13.98 3.74
C GLN A 213 8.63 13.73 2.62
N LEU A 214 8.50 14.42 1.46
CA LEU A 214 9.46 14.27 0.37
C LEU A 214 10.87 14.68 0.78
N ALA A 215 11.02 15.79 1.52
CA ALA A 215 12.33 16.21 2.04
C ALA A 215 12.91 15.19 3.04
N ASP A 216 12.08 14.65 3.92
CA ASP A 216 12.46 13.64 4.91
C ASP A 216 12.85 12.31 4.24
N PHE A 217 12.09 11.88 3.22
CA PHE A 217 12.43 10.73 2.38
C PHE A 217 13.79 10.90 1.72
N LYS A 218 14.01 12.03 1.03
CA LYS A 218 15.27 12.32 0.35
C LYS A 218 16.47 12.23 1.28
N LYS A 219 16.33 12.72 2.50
CA LYS A 219 17.37 12.67 3.52
C LYS A 219 17.59 11.23 4.00
N LYS A 220 16.55 10.56 4.52
CA LYS A 220 16.67 9.23 5.11
C LYS A 220 17.08 8.17 4.09
N ALA A 221 16.48 8.19 2.90
CA ALA A 221 16.84 7.26 1.83
C ALA A 221 18.20 7.56 1.20
N GLY A 222 18.67 8.81 1.26
CA GLY A 222 20.02 9.20 0.82
C GLY A 222 21.12 8.76 1.79
N ASP A 223 20.85 8.80 3.09
CA ASP A 223 21.79 8.41 4.16
C ASP A 223 21.84 6.88 4.38
N ASP A 224 20.83 6.15 3.90
CA ASP A 224 20.67 4.71 4.08
C ASP A 224 21.34 3.91 2.95
N PRO A 225 22.37 3.07 3.23
CA PRO A 225 23.05 2.30 2.20
C PRO A 225 22.29 1.05 1.73
N ARG A 226 21.25 0.60 2.47
CA ARG A 226 20.49 -0.62 2.13
C ARG A 226 19.76 -0.46 0.79
N PRO A 227 19.54 -1.53 0.01
CA PRO A 227 18.53 -1.57 -1.03
C PRO A 227 17.16 -1.34 -0.39
N LYS A 228 16.26 -0.73 -1.17
CA LYS A 228 15.00 -0.25 -0.65
C LYS A 228 13.82 -0.79 -1.45
N ILE A 229 12.75 -1.07 -0.75
CA ILE A 229 11.42 -1.26 -1.33
C ILE A 229 10.56 -0.10 -0.84
N ALA A 230 9.90 0.60 -1.74
CA ALA A 230 9.00 1.69 -1.41
C ALA A 230 7.53 1.28 -1.64
N PHE A 231 6.63 1.86 -0.86
CA PHE A 231 5.19 1.63 -0.94
C PHE A 231 4.48 2.97 -0.97
N SER A 232 3.51 3.10 -1.86
CA SER A 232 2.66 4.28 -2.01
C SER A 232 1.25 3.79 -2.35
N HIS A 233 0.22 4.57 -2.06
CA HIS A 233 -1.12 4.23 -2.53
C HIS A 233 -1.29 4.68 -3.98
N TYR A 234 -1.03 5.97 -4.23
CA TYR A 234 -1.05 6.52 -5.57
C TYR A 234 0.18 6.05 -6.34
N PRO A 235 -0.02 5.55 -7.57
CA PRO A 235 1.05 5.40 -8.53
C PRO A 235 1.82 6.72 -8.71
N ILE A 236 3.15 6.65 -8.71
CA ILE A 236 4.00 7.81 -8.94
C ILE A 236 4.02 8.12 -10.43
N TYR A 237 4.43 7.17 -11.28
CA TYR A 237 4.37 7.33 -12.74
C TYR A 237 3.82 6.10 -13.45
N ALA A 238 4.36 4.92 -13.13
CA ALA A 238 3.91 3.62 -13.59
C ALA A 238 3.62 3.55 -15.11
N GLY A 239 4.48 4.19 -15.91
CA GLY A 239 4.39 4.21 -17.38
C GLY A 239 3.45 5.26 -17.97
N GLY A 240 2.86 6.13 -17.14
CA GLY A 240 1.99 7.22 -17.59
C GLY A 240 0.63 6.75 -18.15
N SER A 241 0.20 5.54 -17.77
CA SER A 241 -0.97 4.86 -18.35
C SER A 241 -2.29 5.53 -18.04
N ASP A 242 -2.43 6.21 -16.89
CA ASP A 242 -3.61 7.00 -16.54
C ASP A 242 -3.25 8.22 -15.69
N MET A 243 -3.14 9.40 -16.32
CA MET A 243 -2.73 10.64 -15.64
C MET A 243 -3.60 11.02 -14.43
N PHE A 244 -4.85 10.54 -14.35
CA PHE A 244 -5.73 10.84 -13.23
C PHE A 244 -5.50 9.93 -12.01
N MET A 245 -4.83 8.80 -12.21
CA MET A 245 -4.53 7.82 -11.17
C MET A 245 -3.12 7.99 -10.59
N LEU A 246 -2.38 9.01 -11.00
CA LEU A 246 -1.01 9.25 -10.54
C LEU A 246 -0.97 10.37 -9.48
N ILE A 247 0.14 10.46 -8.75
CA ILE A 247 0.50 11.71 -8.05
C ILE A 247 0.39 12.88 -9.03
N GLN A 248 -0.37 13.91 -8.68
CA GLN A 248 -0.80 14.91 -9.66
C GLN A 248 0.32 15.90 -10.01
N ASN A 249 1.19 16.21 -9.03
CA ASN A 249 2.25 17.18 -9.20
C ASN A 249 3.43 16.58 -9.98
N THR A 250 3.63 17.04 -11.22
CA THR A 250 4.69 16.52 -12.10
C THR A 250 6.10 16.80 -11.58
N LEU A 251 6.33 17.95 -10.92
CA LEU A 251 7.63 18.25 -10.33
C LEU A 251 7.93 17.30 -9.17
N GLU A 252 6.94 17.04 -8.32
CA GLU A 252 7.03 16.07 -7.23
C GLU A 252 7.32 14.67 -7.76
N ARG A 253 6.53 14.18 -8.72
CA ARG A 253 6.76 12.88 -9.41
C ARG A 253 8.19 12.75 -9.91
N ASN A 254 8.64 13.69 -10.73
CA ASN A 254 9.99 13.64 -11.31
C ASN A 254 11.07 13.70 -10.23
N THR A 255 10.83 14.43 -9.15
CA THR A 255 11.74 14.51 -8.01
C THR A 255 11.85 13.15 -7.33
N ILE A 256 10.73 12.54 -6.92
CA ILE A 256 10.76 11.27 -6.20
C ILE A 256 11.35 10.14 -7.06
N LEU A 257 11.00 10.05 -8.35
CA LEU A 257 11.60 9.07 -9.29
C LEU A 257 13.12 9.23 -9.40
N THR A 258 13.60 10.47 -9.47
CA THR A 258 15.03 10.77 -9.49
C THR A 258 15.73 10.29 -8.22
N TYR A 259 15.07 10.39 -7.06
CA TYR A 259 15.62 9.93 -5.80
C TYR A 259 15.54 8.42 -5.65
N PHE A 260 14.48 7.76 -6.11
CA PHE A 260 14.44 6.29 -6.19
C PHE A 260 15.65 5.74 -6.96
N ALA A 261 15.92 6.31 -8.14
CA ALA A 261 17.07 5.95 -8.97
C ALA A 261 18.45 6.22 -8.32
N LYS A 262 18.55 7.16 -7.37
CA LYS A 262 19.81 7.55 -6.70
C LYS A 262 20.01 6.86 -5.35
N SER A 263 18.93 6.43 -4.70
CA SER A 263 18.92 5.92 -3.33
C SER A 263 18.80 4.40 -3.25
N ASN A 264 19.20 3.67 -4.29
CA ASN A 264 19.19 2.21 -4.31
C ASN A 264 17.79 1.60 -4.06
N VAL A 265 16.72 2.28 -4.47
CA VAL A 265 15.39 1.66 -4.54
C VAL A 265 15.45 0.57 -5.61
N ARG A 266 14.90 -0.60 -5.31
CA ARG A 266 14.80 -1.74 -6.23
C ARG A 266 13.40 -1.87 -6.80
N GLN A 267 12.41 -1.60 -5.97
CA GLN A 267 11.01 -1.83 -6.26
C GLN A 267 10.13 -0.80 -5.56
N VAL A 268 9.06 -0.39 -6.23
CA VAL A 268 7.98 0.43 -5.70
C VAL A 268 6.68 -0.33 -5.92
N TYR A 269 5.86 -0.44 -4.88
CA TYR A 269 4.54 -1.06 -4.94
C TYR A 269 3.45 -0.02 -4.69
N GLU A 270 2.43 -0.06 -5.55
CA GLU A 270 1.41 0.98 -5.67
C GLU A 270 0.01 0.36 -5.82
N GLY A 271 -1.05 1.10 -5.51
CA GLY A 271 -2.45 0.66 -5.62
C GLY A 271 -3.30 1.63 -6.44
N HIS A 272 -4.49 1.98 -5.94
CA HIS A 272 -5.37 3.07 -6.42
C HIS A 272 -6.05 2.86 -7.78
N ALA A 273 -5.31 2.36 -8.78
CA ALA A 273 -5.81 2.24 -10.14
C ALA A 273 -6.71 1.00 -10.37
N HIS A 274 -6.84 0.14 -9.36
CA HIS A 274 -7.65 -1.09 -9.39
C HIS A 274 -7.32 -2.01 -10.59
N SER A 275 -6.09 -1.95 -11.10
CA SER A 275 -5.62 -2.71 -12.27
C SER A 275 -4.12 -2.93 -12.17
N ASP A 276 -3.65 -4.11 -12.57
CA ASP A 276 -2.22 -4.42 -12.58
C ASP A 276 -1.51 -3.84 -13.79
N TYR A 277 -0.44 -3.08 -13.53
CA TYR A 277 0.52 -2.64 -14.53
C TYR A 277 1.83 -2.21 -13.85
N GLY A 278 2.87 -1.96 -14.63
CA GLY A 278 4.14 -1.55 -14.06
C GLY A 278 5.09 -1.01 -15.11
N PHE A 279 6.17 -0.40 -14.64
CA PHE A 279 7.19 0.19 -15.49
C PHE A 279 8.59 -0.08 -14.93
N ASP A 280 9.50 -0.48 -15.81
CA ASP A 280 10.89 -0.77 -15.46
C ASP A 280 11.77 0.42 -15.85
N PHE A 281 12.40 1.07 -14.87
CA PHE A 281 13.35 2.16 -15.07
C PHE A 281 14.81 1.68 -15.14
N GLU A 282 15.02 0.38 -15.32
CA GLU A 282 16.31 -0.35 -15.29
C GLU A 282 16.96 -0.38 -13.91
N LYS A 283 16.95 0.73 -13.17
CA LYS A 283 17.51 0.85 -11.82
C LYS A 283 16.55 0.37 -10.74
N PHE A 284 15.25 0.54 -10.98
CA PHE A 284 14.16 0.12 -10.11
C PHE A 284 12.92 -0.11 -10.97
N ARG A 285 11.93 -0.79 -10.40
CA ARG A 285 10.64 -1.06 -11.03
C ARG A 285 9.49 -0.50 -10.19
N GLU A 286 8.47 0.00 -10.86
CA GLU A 286 7.16 0.32 -10.27
C GLU A 286 6.18 -0.78 -10.66
N ASP A 287 5.44 -1.32 -9.68
CA ASP A 287 4.32 -2.24 -9.89
C ASP A 287 3.09 -1.73 -9.17
N VAL A 288 2.05 -1.42 -9.95
CA VAL A 288 0.70 -1.14 -9.48
C VAL A 288 -0.03 -2.46 -9.34
N ILE A 289 -0.51 -2.74 -8.14
CA ILE A 289 -1.21 -3.98 -7.79
C ILE A 289 -2.70 -3.78 -8.05
N GLY A 290 -3.34 -4.77 -8.68
CA GLY A 290 -4.79 -4.79 -8.86
C GLY A 290 -5.52 -4.82 -7.52
N SER A 291 -6.78 -4.36 -7.52
CA SER A 291 -7.56 -4.28 -6.29
C SER A 291 -8.00 -5.66 -5.81
N LEU A 292 -8.04 -5.81 -4.48
CA LEU A 292 -8.57 -7.00 -3.82
C LEU A 292 -10.09 -7.12 -3.98
N ARG A 293 -10.79 -5.99 -4.19
CA ARG A 293 -12.25 -5.91 -4.34
C ARG A 293 -12.67 -5.64 -5.77
N PHE A 294 -12.25 -4.51 -6.34
CA PHE A 294 -12.75 -3.99 -7.60
C PHE A 294 -11.87 -4.40 -8.76
N THR A 295 -12.46 -4.60 -9.93
CA THR A 295 -11.65 -4.73 -11.14
C THR A 295 -12.35 -4.07 -12.32
N HIS A 296 -11.60 -3.25 -13.07
CA HIS A 296 -12.12 -2.66 -14.30
C HIS A 296 -11.96 -3.59 -15.51
N ARG A 297 -11.13 -4.65 -15.42
CA ARG A 297 -10.72 -5.47 -16.58
C ARG A 297 -10.48 -6.97 -16.35
N ALA A 298 -10.42 -7.52 -15.13
CA ALA A 298 -10.32 -8.97 -14.82
C ALA A 298 -10.13 -9.20 -13.32
N GLU A 299 -10.47 -10.41 -12.84
CA GLU A 299 -10.10 -11.14 -11.59
C GLU A 299 -9.44 -10.34 -10.44
N LYS A 300 -9.93 -10.51 -9.21
CA LYS A 300 -9.38 -9.89 -7.99
C LYS A 300 -7.92 -10.29 -7.80
N GLN A 301 -7.10 -9.39 -7.26
CA GLN A 301 -5.66 -9.58 -7.27
C GLN A 301 -4.98 -9.26 -5.95
N CYS A 302 -3.83 -9.90 -5.77
CA CYS A 302 -2.80 -9.55 -4.80
C CYS A 302 -1.43 -9.93 -5.37
N ALA A 303 -0.36 -9.77 -4.60
CA ALA A 303 0.96 -10.20 -5.01
C ALA A 303 1.71 -10.92 -3.88
N ILE A 304 2.50 -11.92 -4.27
CA ILE A 304 3.54 -12.48 -3.41
C ILE A 304 4.88 -11.91 -3.86
N VAL A 305 5.58 -11.25 -2.95
CA VAL A 305 6.87 -10.62 -3.20
C VAL A 305 7.95 -11.43 -2.52
N THR A 306 8.89 -11.96 -3.30
CA THR A 306 10.06 -12.66 -2.80
C THR A 306 11.29 -11.77 -2.88
N VAL A 307 11.97 -11.56 -1.75
CA VAL A 307 13.19 -10.75 -1.63
C VAL A 307 14.37 -11.67 -1.38
N ASN A 308 15.41 -11.56 -2.20
CA ASN A 308 16.70 -12.19 -1.95
C ASN A 308 17.70 -11.14 -1.46
N GLU A 309 18.13 -11.26 -0.21
CA GLU A 309 19.00 -10.30 0.46
C GLU A 309 20.42 -10.31 -0.09
N VAL A 310 20.91 -11.47 -0.54
CA VAL A 310 22.28 -11.63 -1.05
C VAL A 310 22.40 -11.03 -2.45
N SER A 311 21.48 -11.36 -3.36
CA SER A 311 21.49 -10.82 -4.72
C SER A 311 20.85 -9.43 -4.81
N GLN A 312 20.18 -8.98 -3.74
CA GLN A 312 19.37 -7.76 -3.68
C GLN A 312 18.26 -7.71 -4.74
N GLN A 313 17.80 -8.88 -5.20
CA GLN A 313 16.74 -9.00 -6.19
C GLN A 313 15.39 -9.10 -5.50
N VAL A 314 14.39 -8.50 -6.13
CA VAL A 314 12.99 -8.55 -5.73
C VAL A 314 12.22 -9.19 -6.89
N HIS A 315 11.39 -10.19 -6.58
CA HIS A 315 10.53 -10.86 -7.55
C HIS A 315 9.08 -10.74 -7.11
N THR A 316 8.24 -10.22 -8.00
CA THR A 316 6.79 -10.07 -7.78
C THR A 316 6.04 -11.13 -8.56
N GLU A 317 5.19 -11.90 -7.87
CA GLU A 317 4.24 -12.83 -8.47
C GLU A 317 2.82 -12.28 -8.27
N ILE A 318 2.20 -11.78 -9.35
CA ILE A 318 0.79 -11.34 -9.32
C ILE A 318 -0.11 -12.55 -9.28
N VAL A 319 -1.00 -12.58 -8.31
CA VAL A 319 -1.94 -13.68 -8.11
C VAL A 319 -3.35 -13.18 -8.36
N LYS A 320 -4.04 -13.86 -9.26
CA LYS A 320 -5.41 -13.56 -9.66
C LYS A 320 -6.33 -14.67 -9.18
N PHE A 321 -7.49 -14.30 -8.65
CA PHE A 321 -8.48 -15.22 -8.13
C PHE A 321 -9.91 -14.70 -8.39
N ASN A 322 -10.85 -15.63 -8.44
CA ASN A 322 -12.28 -15.36 -8.67
C ASN A 322 -13.07 -15.53 -7.38
#